data_AF-A0A0V0UVH9-F1
#
_entry.id   AF-A0A0V0UVH9-F1
#
_cell.length_a   1.000
_cell.length_b   1.000
_cell.length_c   1.000
_cell.angle_alpha   90.00
_cell.angle_beta   90.00
_cell.angle_gamma   90.00
#
_symmetry.space_group_name_H-M   'P 1'
#
loop_
_entity.id
_entity.type
_entity.pdbx_description
1 polymer ?
#
loop_
_entity_poly.entity_id
_entity_poly.type
_entity_poly.pdbx_seq_one_letter_code
_entity_poly.pdbx_strand_id
1 'polypeptide(L)'
;MCIRDSSITLNLPYDNPLCRTVKILIAIAVAFSYPLQFYVPMDLIATFIKEKFRDKQVKRMLLEYAARYGFILLTFTFAEVVSSLSLIISLVGSLTGASLALIIPPILDMINLYTNPVSKKHFISMMILNTVIALYGLIGLVAGTTISIMDIIEFIKTDN
;
A
#
# COMPACT_ATOMS: atom_id res chain seq x y z
N MET A 1 19.01 -26.33 5.71
CA MET A 1 19.17 -25.07 6.46
C MET A 1 19.55 -23.99 5.45
N CYS A 2 18.58 -23.46 4.70
CA CYS A 2 18.78 -22.46 3.65
C CYS A 2 17.48 -21.68 3.46
N ILE A 3 17.16 -20.81 4.41
CA ILE A 3 16.35 -19.62 4.17
C ILE A 3 17.04 -18.53 5.00
N ARG A 4 18.01 -17.86 4.39
CA ARG A 4 18.67 -16.69 4.99
C ARG A 4 18.15 -15.38 4.42
N ASP A 5 17.26 -15.44 3.43
CA ASP A 5 16.70 -14.26 2.80
C ASP A 5 15.19 -14.20 3.00
N SER A 6 14.73 -13.06 3.47
CA SER A 6 13.35 -12.73 3.81
C SER A 6 12.39 -12.74 2.60
N SER A 7 12.89 -12.99 1.38
CA SER A 7 12.06 -13.10 0.17
C SER A 7 12.24 -14.46 -0.51
N ILE A 8 11.22 -15.30 -0.32
CA ILE A 8 11.12 -16.67 -0.83
C ILE A 8 11.28 -16.72 -2.35
N THR A 9 10.78 -15.72 -3.09
CA THR A 9 10.86 -15.65 -4.55
C THR A 9 12.26 -15.32 -5.11
N LEU A 10 13.07 -14.57 -4.35
CA LEU A 10 14.39 -14.12 -4.81
C LEU A 10 15.46 -15.20 -4.57
N ASN A 11 15.36 -15.94 -3.46
CA ASN A 11 16.31 -16.99 -3.08
C ASN A 11 15.87 -18.42 -3.51
N LEU A 12 15.19 -18.55 -4.66
CA LEU A 12 14.93 -19.88 -5.21
C LEU A 12 16.20 -20.41 -5.92
N PRO A 13 16.76 -21.56 -5.51
CA PRO A 13 17.89 -22.18 -6.21
C PRO A 13 17.47 -22.59 -7.63
N TYR A 14 18.38 -22.41 -8.60
CA TYR A 14 18.13 -22.73 -10.01
C TYR A 14 18.24 -24.22 -10.33
N ASP A 15 18.66 -25.05 -9.36
CA ASP A 15 18.96 -26.47 -9.58
C ASP A 15 17.75 -27.34 -9.94
N ASN A 16 16.53 -26.92 -9.57
CA ASN A 16 15.33 -27.72 -9.83
C ASN A 16 14.47 -27.10 -10.94
N PRO A 17 14.05 -27.88 -11.97
CA PRO A 17 13.21 -27.38 -13.06
C PRO A 17 11.86 -26.82 -12.56
N LEU A 18 11.34 -27.35 -11.45
CA LEU A 18 10.13 -26.83 -10.79
C LEU A 18 10.32 -25.39 -10.29
N CYS A 19 11.46 -25.07 -9.67
CA CYS A 19 11.76 -23.73 -9.17
C CYS A 19 11.85 -22.71 -10.31
N ARG A 20 12.40 -23.12 -11.46
CA ARG A 20 12.49 -22.27 -12.65
C ARG A 20 11.10 -21.93 -13.21
N THR A 21 10.22 -22.92 -13.30
CA THR A 21 8.83 -22.71 -13.78
C THR A 21 8.05 -21.78 -12.86
N VAL A 22 8.18 -21.95 -11.54
CA VAL A 22 7.52 -21.07 -10.55
C VAL A 22 7.99 -19.62 -10.66
N LYS A 23 9.31 -19.38 -10.84
CA LYS A 23 9.83 -18.02 -11.06
C LYS A 23 9.23 -17.37 -12.31
N ILE A 24 9.17 -18.10 -13.42
CA ILE A 24 8.59 -17.60 -14.67
C ILE A 24 7.10 -17.30 -14.50
N LEU A 25 6.36 -18.19 -13.85
CA LEU A 25 4.93 -18.01 -13.59
C LEU A 25 4.66 -16.76 -12.74
N ILE A 26 5.45 -16.53 -11.69
CA ILE A 26 5.34 -15.35 -10.83
C ILE A 26 5.69 -14.08 -11.62
N ALA A 27 6.74 -14.10 -12.45
CA ALA A 27 7.09 -12.96 -13.30
C ALA A 27 5.95 -12.60 -14.27
N ILE A 28 5.33 -13.60 -14.90
CA ILE A 28 4.17 -13.42 -15.78
C ILE A 28 2.98 -12.85 -14.97
N ALA A 29 2.68 -13.42 -13.80
CA ALA A 29 1.57 -12.96 -12.96
C ALA A 29 1.73 -11.50 -12.53
N VAL A 30 2.93 -11.08 -12.12
CA VAL A 30 3.21 -9.68 -11.74
C VAL A 30 3.14 -8.76 -12.95
N ALA A 31 3.67 -9.18 -14.11
CA ALA A 31 3.62 -8.39 -15.34
C ALA A 31 2.18 -8.09 -15.80
N PHE A 32 1.25 -9.04 -15.63
CA PHE A 32 -0.17 -8.81 -15.90
C PHE A 32 -0.90 -8.03 -14.79
N SER A 33 -0.55 -8.25 -13.53
CA SER A 33 -1.26 -7.63 -12.40
C SER A 33 -0.90 -6.16 -12.20
N TYR A 34 0.36 -5.77 -12.45
CA TYR A 34 0.84 -4.42 -12.18
C TYR A 34 0.10 -3.33 -12.98
N PRO A 35 -0.13 -3.47 -14.31
CA PRO A 35 -0.91 -2.49 -15.06
C PRO A 35 -2.36 -2.37 -14.57
N LEU A 36 -2.98 -3.49 -14.15
CA LEU A 36 -4.35 -3.50 -13.63
C LEU A 36 -4.45 -2.77 -12.28
N GLN A 37 -3.47 -2.97 -11.40
CA GLN A 37 -3.41 -2.29 -10.11
C GLN A 37 -3.19 -0.78 -10.28
N PHE A 38 -2.40 -0.37 -11.27
CA PHE A 38 -2.13 1.03 -11.58
C PHE A 38 -3.32 1.75 -12.24
N TYR A 39 -4.20 1.01 -12.93
CA TYR A 39 -5.38 1.58 -13.58
C TYR A 39 -6.33 2.27 -12.59
N VAL A 40 -6.60 1.64 -11.44
CA VAL A 40 -7.56 2.14 -10.44
C VAL A 40 -7.21 3.53 -9.89
N PRO A 41 -6.01 3.79 -9.34
CA PRO A 41 -5.66 5.12 -8.84
C PRO A 41 -5.57 6.17 -9.96
N MET A 42 -5.13 5.77 -11.16
CA MET A 42 -5.02 6.67 -12.31
C MET A 42 -6.40 7.13 -12.80
N ASP A 43 -7.36 6.20 -12.90
CA ASP A 43 -8.74 6.50 -13.28
C ASP A 43 -9.46 7.33 -12.22
N LEU A 44 -9.20 7.04 -10.94
CA LEU A 44 -9.71 7.82 -9.82
C LEU A 44 -9.24 9.28 -9.90
N ILE A 45 -7.94 9.51 -10.09
CA ILE A 45 -7.38 10.86 -10.21
C ILE A 45 -7.92 11.56 -11.47
N ALA A 46 -8.00 10.87 -12.60
CA ALA A 46 -8.57 11.45 -13.83
C ALA A 46 -10.02 11.91 -13.61
N THR A 47 -10.83 11.12 -12.91
CA THR A 47 -12.22 11.46 -12.57
C THR A 47 -12.29 12.64 -11.61
N PHE A 48 -11.48 12.66 -10.55
CA PHE A 48 -11.41 13.79 -9.61
C PHE A 48 -11.01 15.10 -10.31
N ILE A 49 -10.05 15.05 -11.23
CA ILE A 49 -9.62 16.22 -12.02
C ILE A 49 -10.77 16.72 -12.90
N LYS A 50 -11.49 15.80 -13.54
CA LYS A 50 -12.61 16.11 -14.43
C LYS A 50 -13.77 16.76 -13.67
N GLU A 51 -14.09 16.29 -12.46
CA GLU A 51 -15.13 16.87 -11.62
C GLU A 51 -14.73 18.25 -11.08
N LYS A 52 -13.47 18.41 -10.65
CA LYS A 52 -12.99 19.66 -10.04
C LYS A 52 -12.73 20.78 -11.05
N PHE A 53 -12.33 20.46 -12.28
CA PHE A 53 -11.98 21.43 -13.33
C PHE A 53 -12.84 21.27 -14.59
N ARG A 54 -14.16 21.29 -14.41
CA ARG A 54 -15.16 21.08 -15.48
C ARG A 54 -15.09 22.13 -16.61
N ASP A 55 -14.66 23.36 -16.31
CA ASP A 55 -14.70 24.51 -17.26
C ASP A 55 -13.38 24.82 -17.99
N LYS A 56 -12.24 24.24 -17.59
CA LYS A 56 -10.91 24.59 -18.16
C LYS A 56 -10.24 23.40 -18.84
N GLN A 57 -10.60 23.16 -20.10
CA GLN A 57 -10.08 22.03 -20.90
C GLN A 57 -8.55 21.99 -21.00
N VAL A 58 -7.89 23.14 -21.18
CA VAL A 58 -6.42 23.22 -21.26
C VAL A 58 -5.75 22.83 -19.93
N LYS A 59 -6.29 23.30 -18.80
CA LYS A 59 -5.78 22.95 -17.47
C LYS A 59 -6.00 21.48 -17.15
N ARG A 60 -7.13 20.92 -17.56
CA ARG A 60 -7.45 19.50 -17.40
C ARG A 60 -6.44 18.62 -18.14
N MET A 61 -6.15 18.93 -19.39
CA MET A 61 -5.17 18.19 -20.18
C MET A 61 -3.78 18.24 -19.54
N LEU A 62 -3.33 19.42 -19.10
CA LEU A 62 -2.06 19.56 -18.36
C LEU A 62 -2.04 18.76 -17.06
N LEU A 63 -3.13 18.76 -16.28
CA LEU A 63 -3.18 18.01 -15.01
C LEU A 63 -3.20 16.50 -15.23
N GLU A 64 -3.90 16.01 -16.24
CA GLU A 64 -3.91 14.58 -16.61
C GLU A 64 -2.51 14.11 -17.02
N TYR A 65 -1.78 14.91 -17.83
CA TYR A 65 -0.38 14.61 -18.15
C TYR A 65 0.52 14.69 -16.90
N ALA A 66 0.40 15.74 -16.10
CA ALA A 66 1.18 15.90 -14.88
C ALA A 66 0.98 14.74 -13.90
N ALA A 67 -0.25 14.24 -13.76
CA ALA A 67 -0.55 13.07 -12.93
C ALA A 67 0.13 11.81 -13.48
N ARG A 68 0.04 11.56 -14.79
CA ARG A 68 0.71 10.40 -15.44
C ARG A 68 2.22 10.44 -15.22
N TYR A 69 2.86 11.59 -15.48
CA TYR A 69 4.30 11.75 -15.27
C TYR A 69 4.67 11.68 -13.79
N GLY A 70 3.87 12.25 -12.90
CA GLY A 70 4.08 12.22 -11.46
C GLY A 70 4.10 10.80 -10.90
N PHE A 71 3.19 9.93 -11.35
CA PHE A 71 3.21 8.53 -10.96
C PHE A 71 4.44 7.77 -11.45
N ILE A 72 4.84 7.97 -12.71
CA ILE A 72 6.02 7.32 -13.27
C ILE A 72 7.28 7.76 -12.50
N LEU A 73 7.42 9.06 -12.24
CA LEU A 73 8.52 9.60 -11.43
C LEU A 73 8.53 9.01 -10.02
N LEU A 74 7.36 8.91 -9.37
CA LEU A 74 7.24 8.30 -8.05
C LEU A 74 7.70 6.84 -8.08
N THR A 75 7.26 6.04 -9.05
CA THR A 75 7.71 4.65 -9.17
C THR A 75 9.21 4.53 -9.43
N PHE A 76 9.79 5.48 -10.16
CA PHE A 76 11.22 5.54 -10.40
C PHE A 76 12.00 5.84 -9.11
N THR A 77 11.55 6.81 -8.31
CA THR A 77 12.12 7.09 -6.98
C THR A 77 12.02 5.88 -6.06
N PHE A 78 10.88 5.18 -6.05
CA PHE A 78 10.75 3.96 -5.26
C PHE A 78 11.72 2.87 -5.76
N ALA A 79 11.91 2.71 -7.07
CA ALA A 79 12.85 1.74 -7.60
C ALA A 79 14.30 2.02 -7.17
N GLU A 80 14.69 3.30 -7.02
CA GLU A 80 16.01 3.69 -6.52
C GLU A 80 16.19 3.39 -5.01
N VAL A 81 15.12 3.56 -4.21
CA VAL A 81 15.13 3.28 -2.76
C VAL A 81 15.10 1.78 -2.45
N VAL A 82 14.70 0.94 -3.40
CA VAL A 82 14.60 -0.52 -3.26
C VAL A 82 15.98 -1.19 -3.27
N SER A 83 16.77 -0.96 -2.23
CA SER A 83 17.94 -1.80 -1.92
C SER A 83 17.52 -3.14 -1.29
N SER A 84 16.36 -3.20 -0.63
CA SER A 84 15.79 -4.41 0.02
C SER A 84 14.26 -4.48 -0.08
N LEU A 85 13.75 -5.27 -1.03
CA LEU A 85 12.30 -5.45 -1.30
C LEU A 85 11.50 -5.92 -0.09
N SER A 86 12.01 -6.90 0.65
CA SER A 86 11.28 -7.50 1.79
C SER A 86 10.99 -6.47 2.90
N LEU A 87 11.96 -5.59 3.13
CA LEU A 87 11.87 -4.58 4.19
C LEU A 87 10.87 -3.49 3.84
N ILE A 88 10.84 -3.06 2.57
CA ILE A 88 9.85 -2.11 2.07
C ILE A 88 8.44 -2.72 2.07
N ILE A 89 8.29 -4.00 1.69
CA ILE A 89 6.99 -4.68 1.73
C ILE A 89 6.45 -4.74 3.16
N SER A 90 7.30 -5.02 4.15
CA SER A 90 6.93 -5.02 5.57
C SER A 90 6.56 -3.61 6.07
N LEU A 91 7.37 -2.61 5.73
CA LEU A 91 7.14 -1.23 6.14
C LEU A 91 5.87 -0.65 5.53
N VAL A 92 5.70 -0.77 4.21
CA VAL A 92 4.51 -0.31 3.50
C VAL A 92 3.30 -1.09 3.97
N GLY A 93 3.39 -2.42 4.12
CA GLY A 93 2.31 -3.25 4.62
C GLY A 93 1.86 -2.88 6.04
N SER A 94 2.80 -2.58 6.94
CA SER A 94 2.45 -2.13 8.29
C SER A 94 1.82 -0.73 8.30
N LEU A 95 2.35 0.20 7.50
CA LEU A 95 1.84 1.57 7.41
C LEU A 95 0.49 1.64 6.69
N THR A 96 0.42 1.16 5.45
CA THR A 96 -0.80 1.25 4.63
C THR A 96 -1.83 0.21 5.03
N GLY A 97 -1.41 -0.99 5.48
CA GLY A 97 -2.33 -2.03 5.94
C GLY A 97 -3.03 -1.62 7.23
N ALA A 98 -2.31 -1.10 8.23
CA ALA A 98 -2.93 -0.58 9.45
C ALA A 98 -3.81 0.63 9.15
N SER A 99 -3.34 1.55 8.30
CA SER A 99 -4.14 2.70 7.87
C SER A 99 -5.42 2.27 7.17
N LEU A 100 -5.38 1.41 6.15
CA LEU A 100 -6.58 1.00 5.41
C LEU A 100 -7.54 0.18 6.29
N ALA A 101 -7.03 -0.79 7.06
CA ALA A 101 -7.86 -1.65 7.90
C ALA A 101 -8.60 -0.88 9.01
N LEU A 102 -8.06 0.26 9.45
CA LEU A 102 -8.57 0.97 10.63
C LEU A 102 -9.08 2.37 10.35
N ILE A 103 -8.73 2.98 9.22
CA ILE A 103 -9.26 4.28 8.79
C ILE A 103 -10.53 4.09 7.95
N ILE A 104 -10.62 3.04 7.12
CA ILE A 104 -11.81 2.80 6.30
C ILE A 104 -13.07 2.56 7.16
N PRO A 105 -13.06 1.72 8.21
CA PRO A 105 -14.27 1.47 9.00
C PRO A 105 -14.85 2.72 9.68
N PRO A 106 -14.05 3.56 10.39
CA PRO A 106 -14.55 4.80 10.98
C PRO A 106 -15.08 5.81 9.96
N ILE A 107 -14.44 5.93 8.78
CA ILE A 107 -14.92 6.84 7.73
C ILE A 107 -16.28 6.37 7.20
N LEU A 108 -16.44 5.07 6.95
CA LEU A 108 -17.72 4.51 6.51
C LEU A 108 -18.82 4.70 7.56
N ASP A 109 -18.50 4.50 8.84
CA ASP A 109 -19.43 4.74 9.94
C ASP A 109 -19.82 6.21 10.05
N MET A 110 -18.89 7.15 9.88
CA MET A 110 -19.18 8.59 9.87
C MET A 110 -20.11 8.99 8.71
N ILE A 111 -19.88 8.46 7.50
CA ILE A 111 -20.73 8.74 6.33
C ILE A 111 -22.14 8.15 6.54
N ASN A 112 -22.22 6.93 7.09
CA ASN A 112 -23.50 6.29 7.38
C ASN A 112 -24.30 7.06 8.44
N LEU A 113 -23.63 7.56 9.48
CA LEU A 113 -24.25 8.37 10.53
C LEU A 113 -24.76 9.72 10.01
N TYR A 114 -24.04 10.35 9.08
CA TYR A 114 -24.49 11.58 8.43
C TYR A 114 -25.75 11.35 7.58
N THR A 115 -25.85 10.19 6.94
CA THR A 115 -26.97 9.85 6.04
C THR A 115 -28.22 9.40 6.80
N ASN A 116 -28.06 8.70 7.94
CA ASN A 116 -29.18 8.20 8.73
C ASN A 116 -29.02 8.58 10.22
N PRO A 117 -29.91 9.41 10.80
CA PRO A 117 -29.84 9.74 12.22
C PRO A 117 -30.19 8.52 13.07
N VAL A 118 -29.18 7.94 13.73
CA VAL A 118 -29.34 6.76 14.60
C VAL A 118 -29.61 7.12 16.06
N SER A 119 -30.16 6.17 16.81
CA SER A 119 -30.42 6.31 18.25
C SER A 119 -29.14 6.51 19.07
N LYS A 120 -29.21 7.31 20.15
CA LYS A 120 -28.06 7.68 21.02
C LYS A 120 -27.23 6.48 21.49
N LYS A 121 -27.86 5.32 21.74
CA LYS A 121 -27.14 4.09 22.15
C LYS A 121 -26.26 3.54 21.03
N HIS A 122 -26.72 3.59 19.78
CA HIS A 122 -25.98 3.11 18.63
C HIS A 122 -24.80 4.02 18.30
N PHE A 123 -24.99 5.34 18.45
CA PHE A 123 -23.92 6.33 18.32
C PHE A 123 -22.78 6.10 19.32
N ILE A 124 -23.09 5.84 20.59
CA ILE A 124 -22.09 5.56 21.62
C ILE A 124 -21.33 4.26 21.32
N SER A 125 -22.02 3.19 20.93
CA SER A 125 -21.36 1.92 20.56
C SER A 125 -20.41 2.08 19.35
N MET A 126 -20.80 2.83 18.32
CA MET A 126 -19.93 3.13 17.18
C MET A 126 -18.68 3.92 17.59
N MET A 127 -18.85 4.93 18.45
CA MET A 127 -17.72 5.76 18.91
C MET A 127 -16.69 4.94 19.70
N ILE A 128 -17.15 4.01 20.54
CA ILE A 128 -16.29 3.08 21.28
C ILE A 128 -15.56 2.15 20.31
N LEU A 129 -16.28 1.53 19.38
CA LEU A 129 -15.71 0.57 18.44
C LEU A 129 -14.65 1.23 17.55
N ASN A 130 -14.93 2.42 17.02
CA ASN A 130 -13.96 3.19 16.24
C ASN A 130 -12.71 3.58 17.05
N THR A 131 -12.87 3.88 18.35
CA THR A 131 -11.75 4.18 19.24
C THR A 131 -10.90 2.94 19.51
N VAL A 132 -11.52 1.78 19.72
CA VAL A 132 -10.81 0.50 19.93
C VAL A 132 -10.06 0.07 18.66
N ILE A 133 -10.68 0.19 17.49
CA ILE A 133 -10.06 -0.08 16.19
C ILE A 133 -8.85 0.85 15.98
N ALA A 134 -9.00 2.15 16.23
CA ALA A 134 -7.90 3.10 16.11
C ALA A 134 -6.71 2.76 17.04
N LEU A 135 -6.99 2.37 18.29
CA LEU A 135 -5.98 1.88 19.23
C LEU A 135 -5.26 0.64 18.70
N TYR A 136 -6.00 -0.32 18.14
CA TYR A 136 -5.46 -1.61 17.75
C TYR A 136 -4.41 -1.53 16.64
N GLY A 137 -4.51 -0.60 15.68
CA GLY A 137 -3.40 -0.39 14.74
C GLY A 137 -2.58 0.84 14.94
N LEU A 138 -2.83 1.65 15.96
CA LEU A 138 -1.69 2.36 16.55
C LEU A 138 -0.68 1.33 17.07
N ILE A 139 -1.16 0.30 17.79
CA ILE A 139 -0.32 -0.81 18.26
C ILE A 139 0.32 -1.56 17.07
N GLY A 140 -0.48 -1.93 16.07
CA GLY A 140 0.01 -2.60 14.85
C GLY A 140 1.03 -1.79 14.06
N LEU A 141 0.85 -0.47 13.94
CA LEU A 141 1.79 0.42 13.25
C LEU A 141 3.09 0.57 14.04
N VAL A 142 3.02 0.75 15.37
CA VAL A 142 4.23 0.81 16.22
C VAL A 142 4.98 -0.52 16.14
N ALA A 143 4.30 -1.65 16.30
CA ALA A 143 4.92 -2.97 16.19
C ALA A 143 5.57 -3.18 14.81
N GLY A 144 4.84 -2.92 13.72
CA GLY A 144 5.36 -3.12 12.37
C GLY A 144 6.52 -2.18 12.01
N THR A 145 6.49 -0.93 12.46
CA THR A 145 7.60 0.01 12.25
C THR A 145 8.82 -0.36 13.09
N THR A 146 8.66 -0.79 14.34
CA THR A 146 9.79 -1.24 15.17
C THR A 146 10.50 -2.45 14.56
N ILE A 147 9.75 -3.45 14.09
CA ILE A 147 10.31 -4.62 13.41
C ILE A 147 11.05 -4.19 12.13
N SER A 148 10.42 -3.37 11.31
CA SER A 148 11.03 -2.88 10.07
C SER A 148 12.33 -2.11 10.32
N ILE A 149 12.39 -1.26 11.35
CA ILE A 149 13.60 -0.48 11.69
C ILE A 149 14.71 -1.38 12.24
N MET A 150 14.36 -2.36 13.07
CA MET A 150 15.34 -3.33 13.59
C MET A 150 16.01 -4.10 12.46
N ASP A 151 15.22 -4.53 11.47
CA ASP A 151 15.75 -5.23 10.28
C ASP A 151 16.68 -4.33 9.45
N ILE A 152 16.41 -3.02 9.34
CA ILE A 152 17.30 -2.06 8.63
C ILE A 152 18.64 -1.96 9.34
N ILE A 153 18.62 -1.81 10.67
CA ILE A 153 19.83 -1.63 11.47
C ILE A 153 20.70 -2.90 11.40
N GLU A 154 20.08 -4.08 11.45
CA GLU A 154 20.81 -5.35 11.31
C GLU A 154 21.40 -5.52 9.91
N PHE A 155 20.67 -5.13 8.86
CA PHE A 155 21.16 -5.14 7.48
C PHE A 155 22.38 -4.23 7.30
N ILE A 156 22.33 -2.99 7.80
CA ILE A 156 23.45 -2.03 7.73
C ILE A 156 24.66 -2.53 8.54
N LYS A 157 24.44 -3.16 9.69
CA LYS A 157 25.53 -3.66 10.55
C LYS A 157 26.21 -4.90 9.97
N THR A 158 25.51 -5.70 9.18
CA THR A 158 26.05 -6.90 8.55
C THR A 158 26.90 -6.58 7.31
N ASP A 159 26.69 -5.41 6.69
CA ASP A 159 27.39 -4.94 5.49
C ASP A 159 28.72 -4.21 5.79
N ASN A 160 29.14 -4.12 7.06
CA ASN A 160 30.32 -3.40 7.55
C ASN A 160 31.22 -4.33 8.39
#